data_AF-A0A507FQY4-F1
#
_entry.id   AF-A0A507FQY4-F1
#
_cell.length_a   1.000
_cell.length_b   1.000
_cell.length_c   1.000
_cell.angle_alpha   90.00
_cell.angle_beta   90.00
_cell.angle_gamma   90.00
#
_symmetry.space_group_name_H-M   'P 1'
#
loop_
_entity.id
_entity.type
_entity.pdbx_description
1 polymer ?
#
loop_
_entity_poly.entity_id
_entity_poly.type
_entity_poly.pdbx_seq_one_letter_code
_entity_poly.pdbx_strand_id
1 'polypeptide(L)'
;MQSSSSSKRNKNRKSKLDIPPIPDQVPEQHATDSSDVSKTANGACAELVNKRLRTLRKRLTKLESYESQPHDKLERDQVEALSKKPEVEASIKELEEVVKALTIAEVEEIKAANERDRLAKMTEELKVATAVMEHQNQERHRLKKSIELNFALSTLLPNISLINTSIRMSEPQFKALTDLRSIVLGNFPVSDTKNILESAELVVSKYLNDSPDEFSCGITYVELVELVSNLVTPPPLPKFGILAGVSGITNGFGAGFGLQDDSVGAGVYEMNGGHAEPALIAPVSRTISFFAHSE
;
A
#
# COMPACT_ATOMS: atom_id res chain seq x y z
N MET A 1 22.28 7.17 -78.77
CA MET A 1 23.06 6.08 -78.15
C MET A 1 23.37 6.47 -76.72
N GLN A 2 23.02 5.58 -75.79
CA GLN A 2 23.50 5.40 -74.41
C GLN A 2 24.21 6.57 -73.70
N SER A 3 23.68 6.98 -72.54
CA SER A 3 24.40 6.80 -71.26
C SER A 3 23.57 7.27 -70.06
N SER A 4 23.36 6.32 -69.17
CA SER A 4 22.80 6.35 -67.82
C SER A 4 23.80 6.87 -66.77
N SER A 5 23.32 7.61 -65.77
CA SER A 5 23.91 7.68 -64.41
C SER A 5 22.93 8.42 -63.45
N SER A 6 22.09 7.73 -62.67
CA SER A 6 22.34 7.17 -61.33
C SER A 6 22.62 8.21 -60.23
N SER A 7 21.56 8.83 -59.69
CA SER A 7 21.61 9.61 -58.44
C SER A 7 21.48 8.69 -57.22
N LYS A 8 22.53 8.65 -56.39
CA LYS A 8 22.57 7.88 -55.13
C LYS A 8 22.02 8.72 -53.97
N ARG A 9 21.10 8.10 -53.23
CA ARG A 9 20.54 8.50 -51.93
C ARG A 9 21.63 8.85 -50.92
N ASN A 10 21.50 10.00 -50.26
CA ASN A 10 22.30 10.37 -49.10
C ASN A 10 21.62 9.86 -47.80
N LYS A 11 22.44 9.35 -46.87
CA LYS A 11 22.04 8.62 -45.66
C LYS A 11 21.63 9.57 -44.53
N ASN A 12 20.45 9.32 -43.95
CA ASN A 12 20.02 9.88 -42.67
C ASN A 12 20.96 9.43 -41.54
N ARG A 13 21.64 10.38 -40.89
CA ARG A 13 22.27 10.21 -39.58
C ARG A 13 21.18 10.41 -38.51
N LYS A 14 20.71 9.32 -37.91
CA LYS A 14 19.99 9.36 -36.63
C LYS A 14 21.04 9.43 -35.51
N SER A 15 21.13 10.57 -34.85
CA SER A 15 21.89 10.76 -33.62
C SER A 15 21.28 9.91 -32.52
N LYS A 16 22.12 9.05 -31.94
CA LYS A 16 21.87 8.24 -30.77
C LYS A 16 22.04 9.18 -29.56
N LEU A 17 20.96 9.48 -28.86
CA LEU A 17 21.00 10.21 -27.60
C LEU A 17 21.35 9.20 -26.52
N ASP A 18 22.56 9.31 -25.96
CA ASP A 18 22.99 8.55 -24.78
C ASP A 18 22.20 9.05 -23.58
N ILE A 19 21.31 8.18 -23.09
CA ILE A 19 20.66 8.33 -21.78
C ILE A 19 21.43 7.39 -20.83
N PRO A 20 21.99 7.87 -19.72
CA PRO A 20 22.67 7.02 -18.75
C PRO A 20 21.68 6.02 -18.10
N PRO A 21 22.15 4.81 -17.74
CA PRO A 21 21.29 3.76 -17.22
C PRO A 21 20.82 4.11 -15.81
N ILE A 22 19.51 4.21 -15.61
CA ILE A 22 18.87 4.23 -14.29
C ILE A 22 18.90 2.78 -13.77
N PRO A 23 19.52 2.50 -12.61
CA PRO A 23 19.47 1.19 -11.99
C PRO A 23 18.20 1.08 -11.15
N ASP A 24 17.03 0.96 -11.79
CA ASP A 24 15.80 0.52 -11.13
C ASP A 24 15.64 -0.98 -11.37
N GLN A 25 16.31 -1.76 -10.54
CA GLN A 25 15.88 -3.13 -10.24
C GLN A 25 14.64 -3.05 -9.34
N VAL A 26 13.49 -2.73 -9.94
CA VAL A 26 12.23 -3.26 -9.43
C VAL A 26 12.24 -4.72 -9.87
N PRO A 27 12.22 -5.71 -8.96
CA PRO A 27 12.04 -7.08 -9.36
C PRO A 27 10.67 -7.14 -10.02
N GLU A 28 10.65 -7.31 -11.34
CA GLU A 28 9.54 -7.93 -12.04
C GLU A 28 9.31 -9.26 -11.33
N GLN A 29 8.38 -9.24 -10.38
CA GLN A 29 7.78 -10.45 -9.87
C GLN A 29 7.13 -11.09 -11.08
N HIS A 30 7.84 -12.06 -11.66
CA HIS A 30 7.23 -13.17 -12.34
C HIS A 30 6.09 -13.62 -11.44
N ALA A 31 4.87 -13.21 -11.81
CA ALA A 31 3.66 -13.90 -11.42
C ALA A 31 3.83 -15.31 -12.01
N THR A 32 4.50 -16.17 -11.26
CA THR A 32 4.47 -17.60 -11.47
C THR A 32 3.00 -17.97 -11.40
N ASP A 33 2.44 -18.29 -12.55
CA ASP A 33 1.24 -19.09 -12.73
C ASP A 33 1.37 -20.37 -11.89
N SER A 34 1.12 -20.24 -10.59
CA SER A 34 1.10 -21.35 -9.63
C SER A 34 -0.32 -21.95 -9.53
N SER A 35 -1.27 -21.48 -10.34
CA SER A 35 -2.66 -21.93 -10.29
C SER A 35 -2.93 -23.22 -11.08
N ASP A 36 -1.95 -23.74 -11.82
CA ASP A 36 -2.19 -24.84 -12.76
C ASP A 36 -1.82 -26.23 -12.21
N VAL A 37 -1.25 -26.31 -11.00
CA VAL A 37 -0.84 -27.61 -10.44
C VAL A 37 -1.99 -28.30 -9.70
N SER A 38 -2.89 -27.58 -9.01
CA SER A 38 -3.98 -28.22 -8.25
C SER A 38 -5.21 -28.59 -9.10
N LYS A 39 -5.45 -27.89 -10.23
CA LYS A 39 -6.50 -28.26 -11.19
C LYS A 39 -6.32 -29.65 -11.80
N THR A 40 -5.10 -30.17 -11.81
CA THR A 40 -4.81 -31.46 -12.47
C THR A 40 -5.17 -32.67 -11.62
N ALA A 41 -5.00 -32.60 -10.30
CA ALA A 41 -5.15 -33.78 -9.44
C ALA A 41 -6.63 -34.15 -9.21
N ASN A 42 -7.46 -33.15 -8.87
CA ASN A 42 -8.90 -33.36 -8.64
C ASN A 42 -9.62 -33.68 -9.96
N GLY A 43 -9.27 -32.98 -11.05
CA GLY A 43 -9.79 -33.26 -12.40
C GLY A 43 -9.46 -34.67 -12.89
N ALA A 44 -8.21 -35.12 -12.74
CA ALA A 44 -7.81 -36.47 -13.13
C ALA A 44 -8.56 -37.56 -12.35
N CYS A 45 -8.82 -37.34 -11.07
CA CYS A 45 -9.61 -38.26 -10.25
C CYS A 45 -11.08 -38.32 -10.71
N ALA A 46 -11.70 -37.16 -10.95
CA ALA A 46 -13.06 -37.07 -11.46
C ALA A 46 -13.22 -37.76 -12.83
N GLU A 47 -12.25 -37.63 -13.73
CA GLU A 47 -12.24 -38.32 -15.02
C GLU A 47 -12.19 -39.84 -14.88
N LEU A 48 -11.35 -40.35 -13.97
CA LEU A 48 -11.20 -41.78 -13.72
C LEU A 48 -12.48 -42.38 -13.13
N VAL A 49 -13.08 -41.70 -12.15
CA VAL A 49 -14.37 -42.08 -11.55
C VAL A 49 -15.46 -42.13 -12.63
N ASN A 50 -15.57 -41.09 -13.47
CA ASN A 50 -16.55 -41.04 -14.55
C ASN A 50 -16.33 -42.14 -15.61
N LYS A 51 -15.07 -42.50 -15.90
CA LYS A 51 -14.75 -43.62 -16.81
C LYS A 51 -15.18 -44.96 -16.22
N ARG A 52 -14.94 -45.18 -14.93
CA ARG A 52 -15.38 -46.39 -14.21
C ARG A 52 -16.91 -46.47 -14.16
N LEU A 53 -17.57 -45.36 -13.87
CA LEU A 53 -19.03 -45.24 -13.81
C LEU A 53 -19.67 -45.59 -15.17
N ARG A 54 -19.13 -45.06 -16.28
CA ARG A 54 -19.54 -45.43 -17.65
C ARG A 54 -19.37 -46.93 -17.93
N THR A 55 -18.29 -47.53 -17.43
CA THR A 55 -18.00 -48.97 -17.61
C THR A 55 -19.00 -49.83 -16.83
N LEU A 56 -19.31 -49.45 -15.58
CA LEU A 56 -20.28 -50.16 -14.74
C LEU A 56 -21.72 -50.01 -15.26
N ARG A 57 -22.14 -48.83 -15.72
CA ARG A 57 -23.45 -48.64 -16.37
C ARG A 57 -23.62 -49.53 -17.60
N LYS A 58 -22.58 -49.63 -18.46
CA LYS A 58 -22.59 -50.56 -19.60
C LYS A 58 -22.74 -52.02 -19.16
N ARG A 59 -22.13 -52.40 -18.03
CA ARG A 59 -22.27 -53.74 -17.45
C ARG A 59 -23.68 -53.97 -16.90
N LEU A 60 -24.25 -52.99 -16.21
CA LEU A 60 -25.63 -53.04 -15.69
C LEU A 60 -26.65 -53.24 -16.83
N THR A 61 -26.56 -52.46 -17.92
CA THR A 61 -27.46 -52.60 -19.08
C THR A 61 -27.37 -53.99 -19.73
N LYS A 62 -26.19 -54.62 -19.72
CA LYS A 62 -26.05 -56.02 -20.19
C LYS A 62 -26.74 -57.01 -19.25
N LEU A 63 -26.63 -56.81 -17.94
CA LEU A 63 -27.30 -57.65 -16.94
C LEU A 63 -28.83 -57.52 -17.03
N GLU A 64 -29.36 -56.31 -17.20
CA GLU A 64 -30.78 -56.06 -17.46
C GLU A 64 -31.27 -56.78 -18.73
N SER A 65 -30.43 -56.82 -19.77
CA SER A 65 -30.71 -57.58 -20.98
C SER A 65 -30.76 -59.10 -20.74
N TYR A 66 -30.01 -59.65 -19.79
CA TYR A 66 -30.11 -61.07 -19.42
C TYR A 66 -31.33 -61.36 -18.56
N GLU A 67 -31.66 -60.45 -17.64
CA GLU A 67 -32.83 -60.56 -16.75
C GLU A 67 -34.16 -60.57 -17.51
N SER A 68 -34.24 -59.92 -18.67
CA SER A 68 -35.41 -59.96 -19.54
C SER A 68 -35.61 -61.27 -20.31
N GLN A 69 -34.62 -62.18 -20.30
CA GLN A 69 -34.72 -63.50 -20.95
C GLN A 69 -35.21 -64.57 -19.96
N PRO A 70 -35.97 -65.58 -20.43
CA PRO A 70 -36.42 -66.66 -19.55
C PRO A 70 -35.24 -67.47 -19.02
N HIS A 71 -35.26 -67.80 -17.73
CA HIS A 71 -34.14 -68.45 -17.02
C HIS A 71 -33.70 -69.78 -17.65
N ASP A 72 -34.63 -70.52 -18.28
CA ASP A 72 -34.36 -71.80 -18.93
C ASP A 72 -33.46 -71.68 -20.18
N LYS A 73 -33.32 -70.45 -20.73
CA LYS A 73 -32.48 -70.17 -21.90
C LYS A 73 -31.15 -69.51 -21.55
N LEU A 74 -30.92 -69.18 -20.28
CA LEU A 74 -29.69 -68.52 -19.83
C LEU A 74 -28.57 -69.55 -19.64
N GLU A 75 -27.37 -69.19 -20.08
CA GLU A 75 -26.16 -69.98 -19.79
C GLU A 75 -25.78 -69.86 -18.31
N ARG A 76 -25.07 -70.87 -17.77
CA ARG A 76 -24.63 -70.88 -16.37
C ARG A 76 -23.87 -69.60 -15.97
N ASP A 77 -23.02 -69.10 -16.85
CA ASP A 77 -22.23 -67.88 -16.62
C ASP A 77 -23.11 -66.62 -16.56
N GLN A 78 -24.22 -66.59 -17.30
CA GLN A 78 -25.18 -65.49 -17.30
C GLN A 78 -25.99 -65.46 -15.99
N VAL A 79 -26.35 -66.64 -15.47
CA VAL A 79 -27.01 -66.77 -14.15
C VAL A 79 -26.08 -66.30 -13.02
N GLU A 80 -24.79 -66.64 -13.06
CA GLU A 80 -23.81 -66.14 -12.08
C GLU A 80 -23.53 -64.63 -12.25
N ALA A 81 -23.58 -64.11 -13.47
CA ALA A 81 -23.45 -62.68 -13.71
C ALA A 81 -24.65 -61.91 -13.12
N LEU A 82 -25.87 -62.45 -13.25
CA LEU A 82 -27.09 -61.88 -12.66
C LEU A 82 -27.04 -61.82 -11.14
N SER A 83 -26.43 -62.81 -10.46
CA SER A 83 -26.28 -62.76 -9.01
C SER A 83 -25.36 -61.62 -8.53
N LYS A 84 -24.50 -61.09 -9.40
CA LYS A 84 -23.61 -59.94 -9.14
C LYS A 84 -24.23 -58.58 -9.50
N LYS A 85 -25.45 -58.55 -10.04
CA LYS A 85 -26.18 -57.31 -10.35
C LYS A 85 -26.29 -56.34 -9.16
N PRO A 86 -26.71 -56.74 -7.94
CA PRO A 86 -26.83 -55.81 -6.83
C PRO A 86 -25.49 -55.17 -6.42
N GLU A 87 -24.37 -55.89 -6.58
CA GLU A 87 -23.02 -55.37 -6.33
C GLU A 87 -22.65 -54.27 -7.34
N VAL A 88 -23.00 -54.45 -8.62
CA VAL A 88 -22.78 -53.45 -9.67
C VAL A 88 -23.63 -52.20 -9.42
N GLU A 89 -24.87 -52.35 -9.00
CA GLU A 89 -25.77 -51.23 -8.66
C GLU A 89 -25.25 -50.45 -7.44
N ALA A 90 -24.85 -51.15 -6.38
CA ALA A 90 -24.23 -50.53 -5.21
C ALA A 90 -22.98 -49.73 -5.59
N SER A 91 -22.09 -50.32 -6.39
CA SER A 91 -20.87 -49.66 -6.89
C SER A 91 -21.17 -48.40 -7.71
N ILE A 92 -22.23 -48.40 -8.53
CA ILE A 92 -22.63 -47.21 -9.30
C ILE A 92 -23.08 -46.10 -8.35
N LYS A 93 -23.93 -46.42 -7.37
CA LYS A 93 -24.44 -45.44 -6.40
C LYS A 93 -23.31 -44.81 -5.59
N GLU A 94 -22.37 -45.62 -5.11
CA GLU A 94 -21.17 -45.13 -4.40
C GLU A 94 -20.35 -44.18 -5.27
N LEU A 95 -20.08 -44.54 -6.54
CA LEU A 95 -19.32 -43.67 -7.44
C LEU A 95 -20.08 -42.38 -7.77
N GLU A 96 -21.40 -42.39 -7.84
CA GLU A 96 -22.21 -41.18 -8.01
C GLU A 96 -22.12 -40.24 -6.79
N GLU A 97 -22.09 -40.80 -5.58
CA GLU A 97 -21.85 -40.03 -4.35
C GLU A 97 -20.43 -39.45 -4.33
N VAL A 98 -19.42 -40.21 -4.76
CA VAL A 98 -18.04 -39.73 -4.91
C VAL A 98 -17.96 -38.58 -5.92
N VAL A 99 -18.63 -38.66 -7.07
CA VAL A 99 -18.66 -37.55 -8.05
C VAL A 99 -19.24 -36.28 -7.42
N LYS A 100 -20.34 -36.39 -6.68
CA LYS A 100 -20.96 -35.24 -6.00
C LYS A 100 -19.99 -34.62 -4.99
N ALA A 101 -19.31 -35.46 -4.19
CA ALA A 101 -18.32 -35.00 -3.22
C ALA A 101 -17.15 -34.27 -3.90
N LEU A 102 -16.64 -34.79 -5.01
CA LEU A 102 -15.58 -34.14 -5.80
C LEU A 102 -16.02 -32.78 -6.33
N THR A 103 -17.23 -32.67 -6.88
CA THR A 103 -17.76 -31.38 -7.38
C THR A 103 -17.92 -30.35 -6.26
N ILE A 104 -18.36 -30.76 -5.07
CA ILE A 104 -18.45 -29.85 -3.91
C ILE A 104 -17.04 -29.39 -3.51
N ALA A 105 -16.09 -30.31 -3.41
CA ALA A 105 -14.71 -29.99 -3.06
C ALA A 105 -14.05 -29.03 -4.06
N GLU A 106 -14.28 -29.21 -5.36
CA GLU A 106 -13.79 -28.28 -6.40
C GLU A 106 -14.37 -26.87 -6.24
N VAL A 107 -15.67 -26.75 -5.96
CA VAL A 107 -16.32 -25.45 -5.73
C VAL A 107 -15.76 -24.77 -4.48
N GLU A 108 -15.52 -25.53 -3.40
CA GLU A 108 -14.92 -25.00 -2.17
C GLU A 108 -13.46 -24.58 -2.37
N GLU A 109 -12.67 -25.35 -3.12
CA GLU A 109 -11.29 -25.01 -3.48
C GLU A 109 -11.24 -23.70 -4.26
N ILE A 110 -12.10 -23.53 -5.26
CA ILE A 110 -12.19 -22.29 -6.06
C ILE A 110 -12.57 -21.10 -5.17
N LYS A 111 -13.55 -21.26 -4.28
CA LYS A 111 -13.93 -20.19 -3.34
C LYS A 111 -12.78 -19.82 -2.41
N ALA A 112 -12.08 -20.81 -1.86
CA ALA A 112 -10.93 -20.59 -0.99
C ALA A 112 -9.77 -19.92 -1.74
N ALA A 113 -9.50 -20.31 -2.99
CA ALA A 113 -8.49 -19.66 -3.83
C ALA A 113 -8.85 -18.19 -4.10
N ASN A 114 -10.08 -17.91 -4.51
CA ASN A 114 -10.56 -16.54 -4.76
C ASN A 114 -10.46 -15.65 -3.51
N GLU A 115 -10.79 -16.18 -2.34
CA GLU A 115 -10.69 -15.44 -1.09
C GLU A 115 -9.22 -15.16 -0.71
N ARG A 116 -8.32 -16.13 -0.90
CA ARG A 116 -6.88 -15.91 -0.70
C ARG A 116 -6.35 -14.83 -1.64
N ASP A 117 -6.74 -14.86 -2.91
CA ASP A 117 -6.33 -13.86 -3.90
C ASP A 117 -6.87 -12.47 -3.55
N ARG A 118 -8.11 -12.39 -3.08
CA ARG A 118 -8.72 -11.14 -2.62
C ARG A 118 -7.97 -10.57 -1.41
N LEU A 119 -7.67 -11.40 -0.41
CA LEU A 119 -6.92 -10.99 0.77
C LEU A 119 -5.51 -10.55 0.40
N ALA A 120 -4.83 -11.29 -0.48
CA ALA A 120 -3.50 -10.94 -0.97
C ALA A 120 -3.50 -9.55 -1.63
N LYS A 121 -4.43 -9.29 -2.55
CA LYS A 121 -4.60 -7.97 -3.19
C LYS A 121 -4.87 -6.86 -2.18
N MET A 122 -5.78 -7.09 -1.24
CA MET A 122 -6.08 -6.10 -0.19
C MET A 122 -4.84 -5.78 0.66
N THR A 123 -4.02 -6.79 1.00
CA THR A 123 -2.79 -6.56 1.77
C THR A 123 -1.73 -5.79 0.97
N GLU A 124 -1.65 -6.03 -0.34
CA GLU A 124 -0.73 -5.31 -1.23
C GLU A 124 -1.16 -3.85 -1.39
N GLU A 125 -2.44 -3.60 -1.66
CA GLU A 125 -3.01 -2.25 -1.75
C GLU A 125 -2.77 -1.46 -0.45
N LEU A 126 -2.94 -2.10 0.71
CA LEU A 126 -2.69 -1.47 2.00
C LEU A 126 -1.21 -1.10 2.17
N LYS A 127 -0.28 -2.00 1.80
CA LYS A 127 1.16 -1.71 1.86
C LYS A 127 1.55 -0.54 0.97
N VAL A 128 1.03 -0.50 -0.25
CA VAL A 128 1.28 0.61 -1.19
C VAL A 128 0.69 1.91 -0.62
N ALA A 129 -0.53 1.89 -0.10
CA ALA A 129 -1.16 3.07 0.50
C ALA A 129 -0.36 3.60 1.70
N THR A 130 0.12 2.73 2.58
CA THR A 130 0.97 3.11 3.71
C THR A 130 2.30 3.70 3.26
N ALA A 131 2.98 3.09 2.29
CA ALA A 131 4.25 3.59 1.76
C ALA A 131 4.09 4.99 1.11
N VAL A 132 3.02 5.18 0.33
CA VAL A 132 2.70 6.49 -0.28
C VAL A 132 2.41 7.54 0.79
N MET A 133 1.62 7.19 1.81
CA MET A 133 1.30 8.11 2.91
C MET A 133 2.54 8.52 3.69
N GLU A 134 3.43 7.57 4.00
CA GLU A 134 4.68 7.83 4.70
C GLU A 134 5.59 8.75 3.88
N HIS A 135 5.77 8.45 2.59
CA HIS A 135 6.57 9.28 1.69
C HIS A 135 6.00 10.71 1.57
N GLN A 136 4.68 10.86 1.42
CA GLN A 136 4.04 12.18 1.39
C GLN A 136 4.22 12.95 2.71
N ASN A 137 4.19 12.26 3.85
CA ASN A 137 4.41 12.87 5.14
C ASN A 137 5.87 13.32 5.31
N GLN A 138 6.83 12.52 4.84
CA GLN A 138 8.25 12.88 4.80
C GLN A 138 8.48 14.12 3.93
N GLU A 139 7.93 14.16 2.71
CA GLU A 139 8.07 15.32 1.82
C GLU A 139 7.40 16.58 2.38
N ARG A 140 6.23 16.45 3.01
CA ARG A 140 5.58 17.57 3.72
C ARG A 140 6.46 18.08 4.86
N HIS A 141 7.09 17.18 5.61
CA HIS A 141 8.00 17.53 6.70
C HIS A 141 9.25 18.26 6.18
N ARG A 142 9.85 17.77 5.09
CA ARG A 142 11.00 18.41 4.43
C ARG A 142 10.65 19.79 3.89
N LEU A 143 9.50 19.94 3.25
CA LEU A 143 9.00 21.23 2.76
C LEU A 143 8.76 22.21 3.91
N LYS A 144 8.17 21.75 5.02
CA LYS A 144 7.99 22.57 6.22
C LYS A 144 9.34 23.07 6.75
N LYS A 145 10.32 22.17 6.94
CA LYS A 145 11.67 22.52 7.38
C LYS A 145 12.36 23.51 6.42
N SER A 146 12.20 23.36 5.10
CA SER A 146 12.82 24.26 4.14
C SER A 146 12.19 25.66 4.17
N ILE A 147 10.87 25.75 4.36
CA ILE A 147 10.17 27.02 4.55
C ILE A 147 10.61 27.69 5.85
N GLU A 148 10.68 26.94 6.95
CA GLU A 148 11.14 27.44 8.25
C GLU A 148 12.59 27.96 8.17
N LEU A 149 13.48 27.21 7.52
CA LEU A 149 14.86 27.62 7.26
C LEU A 149 14.90 28.93 6.48
N ASN A 150 14.17 29.02 5.36
CA ASN A 150 14.17 30.23 4.54
C ASN A 150 13.60 31.43 5.32
N PHE A 151 12.51 31.25 6.06
CA PHE A 151 11.92 32.29 6.89
C PHE A 151 12.89 32.77 7.98
N ALA A 152 13.56 31.84 8.67
CA ALA A 152 14.56 32.13 9.67
C ALA A 152 15.73 32.95 9.10
N LEU A 153 16.31 32.51 7.97
CA LEU A 153 17.48 33.16 7.38
C LEU A 153 17.17 34.48 6.69
N SER A 154 16.01 34.58 6.03
CA SER A 154 15.63 35.76 5.25
C SER A 154 14.95 36.85 6.09
N THR A 155 14.14 36.47 7.07
CA THR A 155 13.29 37.40 7.82
C THR A 155 13.75 37.58 9.26
N LEU A 156 14.04 36.51 9.99
CA LEU A 156 14.31 36.60 11.44
C LEU A 156 15.75 37.00 11.73
N LEU A 157 16.73 36.38 11.06
CA LEU A 157 18.15 36.58 11.35
C LEU A 157 18.61 38.04 11.14
N PRO A 158 18.24 38.75 10.06
CA PRO A 158 18.60 40.16 9.91
C PRO A 158 17.97 41.08 10.96
N ASN A 159 16.84 40.67 11.55
CA ASN A 159 16.07 41.44 12.50
C ASN A 159 16.22 40.93 13.95
N ILE A 160 17.20 40.06 14.22
CA ILE A 160 17.31 39.34 15.50
C ILE A 160 17.43 40.30 16.68
N SER A 161 18.16 41.41 16.51
CA SER A 161 18.34 42.45 17.53
C SER A 161 17.06 43.19 17.89
N LEU A 162 16.05 43.18 17.01
CA LEU A 162 14.77 43.88 17.20
C LEU A 162 13.68 42.96 17.74
N ILE A 163 13.69 41.68 17.34
CA ILE A 163 12.57 40.76 17.57
C ILE A 163 12.79 39.90 18.82
N ASN A 164 14.03 39.55 19.15
CA ASN A 164 14.31 38.52 20.16
C ASN A 164 15.33 38.99 21.20
N THR A 165 14.88 39.77 22.17
CA THR A 165 15.69 40.07 23.37
C THR A 165 15.89 38.83 24.27
N SER A 166 15.07 37.80 24.09
CA SER A 166 15.04 36.58 24.91
C SER A 166 15.93 35.43 24.41
N ILE A 167 16.24 35.37 23.12
CA ILE A 167 17.09 34.29 22.58
C ILE A 167 18.55 34.70 22.72
N ARG A 168 19.24 34.13 23.73
CA ARG A 168 20.69 34.25 23.87
C ARG A 168 21.37 33.23 22.95
N MET A 169 21.87 33.71 21.82
CA MET A 169 22.76 32.93 20.95
C MET A 169 24.22 33.18 21.34
N SER A 170 25.03 32.13 21.35
CA SER A 170 26.49 32.27 21.47
C SER A 170 27.11 32.76 20.15
N GLU A 171 28.29 33.36 20.22
CA GLU A 171 29.04 33.84 19.05
C GLU A 171 29.24 32.75 17.96
N PRO A 172 29.68 31.51 18.27
CA PRO A 172 29.84 30.47 17.25
C PRO A 172 28.51 30.10 16.58
N GLN A 173 27.39 30.12 17.31
CA GLN A 173 26.06 29.83 16.76
C GLN A 173 25.59 30.96 15.82
N PHE A 174 25.81 32.21 16.21
CA PHE A 174 25.47 33.36 15.36
C PHE A 174 26.32 33.38 14.08
N LYS A 175 27.62 33.09 14.20
CA LYS A 175 28.51 32.94 13.05
C LYS A 175 28.06 31.79 12.14
N ALA A 176 27.75 30.62 12.69
CA ALA A 176 27.25 29.49 11.91
C ALA A 176 25.95 29.82 11.15
N LEU A 177 24.98 30.50 11.78
CA LEU A 177 23.76 30.95 11.08
C LEU A 177 24.04 31.97 9.97
N THR A 178 25.02 32.85 10.17
CA THR A 178 25.41 33.85 9.16
C THR A 178 26.13 33.20 7.97
N ASP A 179 26.98 32.21 8.23
CA ASP A 179 27.62 31.37 7.20
C ASP A 179 26.55 30.60 6.42
N LEU A 180 25.59 29.97 7.11
CA LEU A 180 24.46 29.26 6.51
C LEU A 180 23.62 30.18 5.62
N ARG A 181 23.30 31.39 6.11
CA ARG A 181 22.57 32.41 5.33
C ARG A 181 23.31 32.78 4.05
N SER A 182 24.62 32.95 4.13
CA SER A 182 25.44 33.32 2.98
C SER A 182 25.46 32.21 1.93
N ILE A 183 25.57 30.96 2.39
CA ILE A 183 25.50 29.74 1.56
C ILE A 183 24.15 29.59 0.87
N VAL A 184 23.05 29.67 1.62
CA VAL A 184 21.70 29.38 1.12
C VAL A 184 21.12 30.52 0.27
N LEU A 185 21.37 31.79 0.64
CA LEU A 185 20.84 32.95 -0.10
C LEU A 185 21.78 33.43 -1.22
N GLY A 186 22.96 32.81 -1.37
CA GLY A 186 23.87 33.09 -2.47
C GLY A 186 24.57 34.46 -2.39
N ASN A 187 24.96 34.90 -1.19
CA ASN A 187 25.70 36.16 -0.99
C ASN A 187 27.20 36.02 -1.36
N PHE A 188 27.51 35.53 -2.56
CA PHE A 188 28.89 35.34 -3.03
C PHE A 188 29.15 36.07 -4.36
N PRO A 189 30.41 36.38 -4.67
CA PRO A 189 30.79 36.89 -5.99
C PRO A 189 30.42 35.88 -7.10
N VAL A 190 29.97 36.42 -8.25
CA VAL A 190 29.37 35.69 -9.38
C VAL A 190 30.32 34.70 -10.09
N SER A 191 31.59 34.64 -9.70
CA SER A 191 32.63 33.96 -10.46
C SER A 191 32.50 32.43 -10.50
N ASP A 192 31.85 31.78 -9.53
CA ASP A 192 31.76 30.31 -9.42
C ASP A 192 30.35 29.80 -9.02
N THR A 193 29.32 30.26 -9.72
CA THR A 193 27.91 29.94 -9.41
C THR A 193 27.59 28.44 -9.31
N LYS A 194 28.23 27.60 -10.13
CA LYS A 194 27.98 26.15 -10.14
C LYS A 194 28.45 25.47 -8.85
N ASN A 195 29.69 25.74 -8.43
CA ASN A 195 30.26 25.15 -7.21
C ASN A 195 29.49 25.63 -5.97
N ILE A 196 29.02 26.88 -5.99
CA ILE A 196 28.19 27.44 -4.92
C ILE A 196 26.84 26.72 -4.85
N LEU A 197 26.19 26.46 -5.98
CA LEU A 197 24.89 25.78 -6.01
C LEU A 197 25.00 24.34 -5.49
N GLU A 198 26.02 23.60 -5.92
CA GLU A 198 26.28 22.23 -5.42
C GLU A 198 26.59 22.24 -3.92
N SER A 199 27.33 23.24 -3.43
CA SER A 199 27.62 23.41 -2.01
C SER A 199 26.37 23.76 -1.21
N ALA A 200 25.52 24.64 -1.73
CA ALA A 200 24.26 25.03 -1.09
C ALA A 200 23.28 23.85 -1.05
N GLU A 201 23.18 23.08 -2.14
CA GLU A 201 22.36 21.87 -2.19
C GLU A 201 22.82 20.85 -1.14
N LEU A 202 24.14 20.60 -1.05
CA LEU A 202 24.69 19.69 -0.05
C LEU A 202 24.39 20.15 1.38
N VAL A 203 24.57 21.44 1.66
CA VAL A 203 24.33 22.03 3.00
C VAL A 203 22.86 21.97 3.36
N VAL A 204 21.95 22.31 2.45
CA VAL A 204 20.50 22.21 2.67
C VAL A 204 20.08 20.75 2.83
N SER A 205 20.61 19.84 2.03
CA SER A 205 20.34 18.41 2.15
C SER A 205 20.75 17.87 3.52
N LYS A 206 21.97 18.18 3.99
CA LYS A 206 22.45 17.81 5.33
C LYS A 206 21.61 18.41 6.46
N TYR A 207 21.17 19.66 6.31
CA TYR A 207 20.26 20.31 7.24
C TYR A 207 18.89 19.62 7.29
N LEU A 208 18.28 19.32 6.13
CA LEU A 208 16.96 18.69 6.07
C LEU A 208 16.95 17.26 6.64
N ASN A 209 18.08 16.56 6.51
CA ASN A 209 18.27 15.18 6.97
C ASN A 209 18.82 15.08 8.40
N ASP A 210 18.92 16.18 9.15
CA ASP A 210 19.42 16.21 10.54
C ASP A 210 20.82 15.55 10.68
N SER A 211 21.73 15.85 9.75
CA SER A 211 23.06 15.21 9.73
C SER A 211 23.83 15.44 11.04
N PRO A 212 24.50 14.42 11.61
CA PRO A 212 25.38 14.60 12.77
C PRO A 212 26.72 15.28 12.40
N ASP A 213 26.95 15.55 11.12
CA ASP A 213 28.17 16.20 10.66
C ASP A 213 28.34 17.61 11.25
N GLU A 214 29.59 18.01 11.45
CA GLU A 214 29.93 19.40 11.77
C GLU A 214 29.73 20.30 10.55
N PHE A 215 29.12 21.47 10.75
CA PHE A 215 28.90 22.47 9.71
C PHE A 215 29.92 23.61 9.79
N SER A 216 29.92 24.39 10.89
CA SER A 216 30.82 25.53 11.08
C SER A 216 31.00 25.82 12.57
N CYS A 217 32.22 26.18 12.98
CA CYS A 217 32.54 26.63 14.33
C CYS A 217 32.19 25.62 15.45
N GLY A 218 32.37 24.32 15.21
CA GLY A 218 32.01 23.27 16.19
C GLY A 218 30.52 22.97 16.27
N ILE A 219 29.67 23.61 15.44
CA ILE A 219 28.22 23.42 15.44
C ILE A 219 27.84 22.35 14.41
N THR A 220 27.05 21.37 14.84
CA THR A 220 26.50 20.29 14.01
C THR A 220 25.22 20.72 13.29
N TYR A 221 24.80 20.01 12.24
CA TYR A 221 23.51 20.32 11.59
C TYR A 221 22.31 20.08 12.51
N VAL A 222 22.38 19.11 13.42
CA VAL A 222 21.34 18.88 14.44
C VAL A 222 21.15 20.11 15.32
N GLU A 223 22.24 20.68 15.85
CA GLU A 223 22.19 21.91 16.63
C GLU A 223 21.71 23.10 15.79
N LEU A 224 22.06 23.15 14.51
CA LEU A 224 21.60 24.19 13.59
C LEU A 224 20.08 24.14 13.37
N VAL A 225 19.50 22.94 13.26
CA VAL A 225 18.06 22.73 13.16
C VAL A 225 17.35 23.19 14.43
N GLU A 226 17.91 22.88 15.61
CA GLU A 226 17.37 23.37 16.89
C GLU A 226 17.44 24.90 17.00
N LEU A 227 18.54 25.51 16.57
CA LEU A 227 18.69 26.97 16.58
C LEU A 227 17.66 27.65 15.67
N VAL A 228 17.47 27.14 14.46
CA VAL A 228 16.45 27.65 13.53
C VAL A 228 15.05 27.43 14.10
N SER A 229 14.78 26.26 14.69
CA SER A 229 13.49 25.97 15.32
C SER A 229 13.20 26.92 16.49
N ASN A 230 14.18 27.15 17.37
CA ASN A 230 14.07 28.12 18.47
C ASN A 230 13.87 29.55 17.98
N LEU A 231 14.44 29.90 16.81
CA LEU A 231 14.25 31.22 16.23
C LEU A 231 12.83 31.39 15.68
N VAL A 232 12.30 30.39 14.97
CA VAL A 232 10.96 30.40 14.36
C VAL A 232 9.85 30.23 15.39
N THR A 233 10.04 29.31 16.33
CA THR A 233 9.09 28.97 17.40
C THR A 233 9.81 29.07 18.74
N PRO A 234 9.96 30.28 19.30
CA PRO A 234 10.63 30.44 20.58
C PRO A 234 9.90 29.64 21.68
N PRO A 235 10.63 29.00 22.60
CA PRO A 235 10.02 28.26 23.69
C PRO A 235 9.10 29.20 24.50
N PRO A 236 7.93 28.72 24.96
CA PRO A 236 6.99 29.55 25.69
C PRO A 236 7.68 30.10 26.95
N LEU A 237 7.51 31.40 27.19
CA LEU A 237 8.08 32.03 28.38
C LEU A 237 7.56 31.28 29.63
N PRO A 238 8.45 30.92 30.58
CA PRO A 238 8.02 30.32 31.82
C PRO A 238 7.01 31.26 32.48
N LYS A 239 5.84 30.75 32.83
CA LYS A 239 4.79 31.52 33.53
C LYS A 239 5.23 31.77 34.97
N PHE A 240 6.20 32.64 35.18
CA PHE A 240 6.59 33.08 36.51
C PHE A 240 5.47 33.97 37.07
N GLY A 241 4.63 33.40 37.95
CA GLY A 241 4.04 34.17 39.05
C GLY A 241 2.66 34.82 38.91
N ILE A 242 1.79 34.48 37.95
CA ILE A 242 0.39 34.98 37.97
C ILE A 242 -0.47 34.26 39.04
N LEU A 243 0.02 33.16 39.65
CA LEU A 243 -0.76 32.32 40.57
C LEU A 243 -0.31 32.32 42.05
N ALA A 244 0.47 33.30 42.50
CA ALA A 244 0.89 33.37 43.90
C ALA A 244 0.15 34.43 44.76
N GLY A 245 -0.85 35.15 44.24
CA GLY A 245 -1.41 36.31 44.97
C GLY A 245 -2.90 36.63 44.87
N VAL A 246 -3.70 35.94 44.06
CA VAL A 246 -5.15 36.27 43.93
C VAL A 246 -6.01 35.02 44.10
N SER A 247 -5.91 34.43 45.29
CA SER A 247 -6.97 33.58 45.85
C SER A 247 -7.55 34.29 47.07
N GLY A 248 -8.26 35.38 46.82
CA GLY A 248 -8.94 36.13 47.87
C GLY A 248 -9.72 37.30 47.31
N ILE A 249 -11.06 37.19 47.38
CA ILE A 249 -12.05 38.27 47.19
C ILE A 249 -12.27 38.58 45.70
N THR A 250 -13.37 38.17 45.04
CA THR A 250 -14.72 38.68 45.25
C THR A 250 -15.83 37.67 44.92
N ASN A 251 -16.76 37.54 45.86
CA ASN A 251 -18.10 36.96 45.71
C ASN A 251 -18.98 37.78 44.75
N GLY A 252 -19.88 37.08 44.04
CA GLY A 252 -21.30 37.45 43.98
C GLY A 252 -21.78 38.28 42.79
N PHE A 253 -22.26 37.59 41.74
CA PHE A 253 -23.39 37.92 40.84
C PHE A 253 -23.39 36.83 39.76
N GLY A 254 -24.38 35.98 39.49
CA GLY A 254 -25.79 35.88 39.84
C GLY A 254 -26.50 35.30 38.61
N ALA A 255 -27.25 34.19 38.78
CA ALA A 255 -28.13 33.50 37.81
C ALA A 255 -27.44 32.86 36.58
N GLY A 256 -27.67 31.60 36.20
CA GLY A 256 -28.75 30.68 36.50
C GLY A 256 -29.14 30.01 35.18
N PHE A 257 -28.73 28.76 34.98
CA PHE A 257 -29.41 27.80 34.09
C PHE A 257 -28.90 26.41 34.45
N GLY A 258 -29.77 25.66 35.13
CA GLY A 258 -29.55 24.26 35.40
C GLY A 258 -29.90 23.42 34.19
N LEU A 259 -29.26 22.24 34.11
CA LEU A 259 -29.96 20.98 33.92
C LEU A 259 -29.02 19.86 34.39
N GLN A 260 -29.48 19.20 35.45
CA GLN A 260 -29.06 17.87 35.89
C GLN A 260 -29.45 16.84 34.84
N ASP A 261 -28.58 15.87 34.55
CA ASP A 261 -28.93 14.46 34.77
C ASP A 261 -27.66 13.60 34.82
N ASP A 262 -27.26 13.22 36.03
CA ASP A 262 -26.25 12.19 36.29
C ASP A 262 -27.01 10.88 36.58
N SER A 263 -27.06 10.00 35.58
CA SER A 263 -27.52 8.62 35.74
C SER A 263 -26.33 7.67 35.58
N VAL A 264 -25.75 7.31 36.72
CA VAL A 264 -24.74 6.24 36.85
C VAL A 264 -25.47 4.91 36.90
N GLY A 265 -25.64 4.29 35.73
CA GLY A 265 -26.12 2.91 35.60
C GLY A 265 -24.96 1.93 35.45
N ALA A 266 -24.54 1.31 36.55
CA ALA A 266 -23.73 0.10 36.51
C ALA A 266 -24.61 -1.06 35.98
N GLY A 267 -24.43 -1.40 34.71
CA GLY A 267 -25.16 -2.46 34.03
C GLY A 267 -24.22 -3.43 33.33
N VAL A 268 -24.04 -4.60 33.94
CA VAL A 268 -23.47 -5.80 33.34
C VAL A 268 -24.40 -6.26 32.21
N TYR A 269 -23.91 -6.26 30.97
CA TYR A 269 -24.51 -6.97 29.82
C TYR A 269 -23.37 -7.75 29.16
N GLU A 270 -23.28 -9.06 29.38
CA GLU A 270 -24.01 -10.11 28.64
C GLU A 270 -23.58 -10.14 27.17
N MET A 271 -22.75 -11.14 26.85
CA MET A 271 -22.26 -11.47 25.52
C MET A 271 -23.43 -11.86 24.62
N ASN A 272 -23.97 -10.90 23.87
CA ASN A 272 -24.93 -11.17 22.82
C ASN A 272 -24.20 -11.17 21.47
N GLY A 273 -24.07 -12.36 20.88
CA GLY A 273 -23.55 -12.58 19.55
C GLY A 273 -24.52 -12.03 18.50
N GLY A 274 -24.40 -10.74 18.22
CA GLY A 274 -25.08 -10.07 17.11
C GLY A 274 -24.22 -10.13 15.86
N HIS A 275 -24.73 -10.80 14.83
CA HIS A 275 -24.26 -10.74 13.46
C HIS A 275 -23.86 -9.30 13.07
N ALA A 276 -22.58 -9.09 12.80
CA ALA A 276 -22.11 -7.89 12.11
C ALA A 276 -22.60 -7.96 10.66
N GLU A 277 -23.59 -7.14 10.34
CA GLU A 277 -23.96 -6.79 8.97
C GLU A 277 -22.73 -6.10 8.31
N PRO A 278 -22.24 -6.58 7.15
CA PRO A 278 -21.14 -5.90 6.47
C PRO A 278 -21.65 -4.56 5.92
N ALA A 279 -21.10 -3.46 6.43
CA ALA A 279 -21.31 -2.13 5.88
C ALA A 279 -20.97 -2.14 4.38
N LEU A 280 -22.01 -1.98 3.55
CA LEU A 280 -21.91 -1.75 2.12
C LEU A 280 -21.18 -0.42 1.88
N ILE A 281 -19.87 -0.49 1.67
CA ILE A 281 -19.10 0.63 1.12
C ILE A 281 -19.54 0.81 -0.33
N ALA A 282 -20.28 1.88 -0.59
CA ALA A 282 -20.73 2.24 -1.93
C ALA A 282 -19.51 2.44 -2.86
N PRO A 283 -19.52 1.90 -4.08
CA PRO A 283 -18.44 2.13 -5.04
C PRO A 283 -18.43 3.61 -5.45
N VAL A 284 -17.32 4.29 -5.21
CA VAL A 284 -17.06 5.63 -5.72
C VAL A 284 -16.83 5.52 -7.23
N SER A 285 -17.89 5.72 -8.01
CA SER A 285 -17.81 5.82 -9.47
C SER A 285 -16.95 7.03 -9.85
N ARG A 286 -15.68 6.81 -10.20
CA ARG A 286 -14.87 7.80 -10.91
C ARG A 286 -15.30 7.83 -12.37
N THR A 287 -16.28 8.66 -12.69
CA THR A 287 -16.60 9.04 -14.07
C THR A 287 -15.46 9.91 -14.60
N ILE A 288 -14.52 9.31 -15.33
CA ILE A 288 -13.53 10.05 -16.12
C ILE A 288 -14.23 10.48 -17.42
N SER A 289 -14.75 11.70 -17.43
CA SER A 289 -15.28 12.35 -18.62
C SER A 289 -14.12 12.80 -19.52
N PHE A 290 -13.87 12.06 -20.59
CA PHE A 290 -13.04 12.53 -21.70
C PHE A 290 -13.85 13.53 -22.53
N PHE A 291 -13.59 14.82 -22.35
CA PHE A 291 -13.97 15.83 -23.33
C PHE A 291 -13.08 15.65 -24.57
N ALA A 292 -13.65 15.07 -25.63
CA ALA A 292 -13.10 15.18 -26.96
C ALA A 292 -13.35 16.61 -27.48
N HIS A 293 -12.29 17.34 -27.78
CA HIS A 293 -12.37 18.52 -28.64
C HIS A 293 -12.47 18.06 -30.08
N SER A 294 -13.56 18.40 -30.74
CA SER A 294 -13.69 18.33 -32.20
C SER A 294 -13.14 19.62 -32.79
N GLU A 295 -12.21 19.49 -33.74
CA GLU A 295 -11.92 20.48 -34.78
C GLU A 295 -12.89 20.32 -35.95
#